data_AF-A0AA46URY0-F1
#
_entry.id   AF-A0AA46URY0-F1
#
_cell.length_a   1.000
_cell.length_b   1.000
_cell.length_c   1.000
_cell.angle_alpha   90.00
_cell.angle_beta   90.00
_cell.angle_gamma   90.00
#
_symmetry.space_group_name_H-M   'P 1'
#
loop_
_entity.id
_entity.type
_entity.pdbx_description
1 polymer ?
#
loop_
_entity_poly.entity_id
_entity_poly.type
_entity_poly.pdbx_seq_one_letter_code
_entity_poly.pdbx_strand_id
1 'polypeptide(L)'
;MTIVMIHVTPSVSIDKLHPDDQQLGSLYRVTLNDEVSEDIADVALDVFHSSVAVKELDNFTFEVKDDNGTTLSLNDDYESYSKSDFGYVDLVE
;
A
#
# COMPACT_ATOMS: atom_id res chain seq x y z
N MET A 1 -5.63 -0.18 -16.98
CA MET A 1 -4.78 0.03 -15.80
C MET A 1 -5.69 0.43 -14.66
N THR A 2 -5.42 -0.09 -13.46
CA THR A 2 -6.21 0.22 -12.26
C THR A 2 -5.35 1.08 -11.34
N ILE A 3 -5.90 2.20 -10.87
CA ILE A 3 -5.19 3.12 -9.96
C ILE A 3 -5.87 3.07 -8.61
N VAL A 4 -5.06 2.91 -7.56
CA VAL A 4 -5.51 2.94 -6.17
C VAL A 4 -4.59 3.82 -5.33
N MET A 5 -5.08 4.21 -4.16
CA MET A 5 -4.37 5.01 -3.19
C MET A 5 -4.19 4.23 -1.90
N ILE A 6 -2.97 4.18 -1.39
CA ILE A 6 -2.63 3.57 -0.10
C ILE A 6 -2.44 4.68 0.91
N HIS A 7 -3.32 4.73 1.89
CA HIS A 7 -3.20 5.60 3.04
C HIS A 7 -2.37 4.90 4.10
N VAL A 8 -1.30 5.55 4.51
CA VAL A 8 -0.40 5.07 5.56
C VAL A 8 -0.62 5.95 6.78
N THR A 9 -1.18 5.36 7.83
CA THR A 9 -1.45 6.07 9.09
C THR A 9 -0.61 5.45 10.20
N PRO A 10 0.29 6.20 10.84
CA PRO A 10 1.04 5.67 11.97
C PRO A 10 0.09 5.40 13.14
N SER A 11 0.15 4.18 13.67
CA SER A 11 -0.62 3.72 14.84
C SER A 11 0.00 4.18 16.16
N VAL A 12 1.24 4.66 16.12
CA VAL A 12 2.01 5.18 17.26
C VAL A 12 2.49 6.61 17.00
N SER A 13 2.90 7.31 18.06
CA SER A 13 3.50 8.64 17.92
C SER A 13 4.77 8.61 17.06
N ILE A 14 5.00 9.67 16.29
CA ILE A 14 6.14 9.76 15.35
C ILE A 14 7.51 9.58 16.04
N ASP A 15 7.64 10.03 17.29
CA ASP A 15 8.82 9.85 18.13
C ASP A 15 9.13 8.39 18.52
N LYS A 16 8.16 7.49 18.33
CA LYS A 16 8.31 6.04 18.54
C LYS A 16 8.52 5.26 17.25
N LEU A 17 8.34 5.89 16.09
CA LEU A 17 8.63 5.25 14.80
C LEU A 17 10.14 5.14 14.60
N HIS A 18 10.55 4.10 13.89
CA HIS A 18 11.92 3.99 13.40
C HIS A 18 12.33 5.27 12.65
N PRO A 19 13.55 5.79 12.82
CA PRO A 19 13.97 7.06 12.21
C PRO A 19 13.82 7.13 10.69
N ASP A 20 13.99 5.99 10.00
CA ASP A 20 13.71 5.88 8.55
C ASP A 20 12.22 5.96 8.22
N ASP A 21 11.35 5.44 9.11
CA ASP A 21 9.90 5.41 8.92
C ASP A 21 9.24 6.76 9.25
N GLN A 22 9.92 7.64 10.00
CA GLN A 22 9.43 8.99 10.33
C GLN A 22 9.26 9.90 9.11
N GLN A 23 9.95 9.58 8.00
CA GLN A 23 9.89 10.34 6.74
C GLN A 23 8.89 9.76 5.74
N LEU A 24 8.18 8.68 6.10
CA LEU A 24 7.17 8.09 5.22
C LEU A 24 6.03 9.07 4.99
N GLY A 25 5.64 9.23 3.73
CA GLY A 25 4.43 9.95 3.34
C GLY A 25 3.17 9.25 3.86
N SER A 26 2.08 10.01 3.97
CA SER A 26 0.78 9.50 4.45
C SER A 26 -0.11 8.92 3.34
N LEU A 27 0.25 9.15 2.07
CA LEU A 27 -0.53 8.77 0.91
C LEU A 27 0.40 8.38 -0.23
N TYR A 28 0.20 7.20 -0.79
CA TYR A 28 0.92 6.71 -1.97
C TYR A 28 -0.08 6.32 -3.03
N ARG A 29 0.23 6.65 -4.28
CA ARG A 29 -0.56 6.20 -5.43
C ARG A 29 0.09 4.96 -6.01
N VAL A 30 -0.71 3.94 -6.27
CA VAL A 30 -0.24 2.68 -6.88
C VAL A 30 -0.99 2.44 -8.17
N THR A 31 -0.23 2.22 -9.24
CA THR A 31 -0.77 1.89 -10.55
C THR A 31 -0.53 0.40 -10.81
N LEU A 32 -1.62 -0.34 -11.02
CA LEU A 32 -1.65 -1.77 -11.30
C LEU A 32 -1.93 -2.04 -12.79
N ASN A 33 -1.36 -3.14 -13.28
CA ASN A 33 -1.58 -3.65 -14.63
C ASN A 33 -3.03 -4.08 -14.85
N ASP A 34 -3.49 -4.07 -16.11
CA ASP A 34 -4.84 -4.50 -16.50
C ASP A 34 -5.15 -5.97 -16.20
N GLU A 35 -4.12 -6.78 -15.95
CA GLU A 35 -4.26 -8.19 -15.57
C GLU A 35 -4.76 -8.37 -14.12
N VAL A 36 -4.70 -7.31 -13.30
CA VAL A 36 -5.20 -7.33 -11.93
C VAL A 36 -6.67 -6.93 -11.91
N SER A 37 -7.54 -7.93 -11.97
CA SER A 37 -9.00 -7.74 -11.90
C SER A 37 -9.62 -8.13 -10.55
N GLU A 38 -8.86 -8.84 -9.71
CA GLU A 38 -9.28 -9.38 -8.42
C GLU A 38 -8.19 -9.11 -7.38
N ASP A 39 -8.55 -9.13 -6.10
CA ASP A 39 -7.64 -8.90 -4.96
C ASP A 39 -6.81 -7.60 -5.10
N ILE A 40 -7.42 -6.57 -5.69
CA ILE A 40 -6.77 -5.30 -6.04
C ILE A 40 -6.07 -4.69 -4.81
N ALA A 41 -6.70 -4.77 -3.64
CA ALA A 41 -6.16 -4.22 -2.40
C ALA A 41 -4.88 -4.96 -1.98
N ASP A 42 -4.90 -6.28 -1.97
CA ASP A 42 -3.77 -7.12 -1.59
C ASP A 42 -2.59 -6.96 -2.56
N VAL A 43 -2.86 -6.94 -3.88
CA VAL A 43 -1.83 -6.71 -4.90
C VAL A 43 -1.23 -5.31 -4.79
N ALA A 44 -2.04 -4.29 -4.48
CA ALA A 44 -1.54 -2.93 -4.27
C ALA A 44 -0.59 -2.85 -3.07
N LEU A 45 -0.91 -3.54 -1.96
CA LEU A 45 -0.02 -3.62 -0.80
C LEU A 45 1.27 -4.37 -1.11
N ASP A 46 1.22 -5.46 -1.88
CA ASP A 46 2.42 -6.17 -2.35
C ASP A 46 3.38 -5.25 -3.12
N VAL A 47 2.84 -4.52 -4.10
CA VAL A 47 3.60 -3.54 -4.90
C VAL A 47 4.18 -2.44 -4.02
N PHE A 48 3.39 -1.96 -3.05
CA PHE A 48 3.81 -0.94 -2.11
C PHE A 48 4.94 -1.41 -1.19
N HIS A 49 4.82 -2.58 -0.56
CA HIS A 49 5.87 -3.11 0.32
C HIS A 49 7.16 -3.46 -0.41
N SER A 50 7.09 -3.74 -1.72
CA SER A 50 8.27 -3.91 -2.57
C SER A 50 8.96 -2.58 -2.90
N SER A 51 8.19 -1.50 -3.02
CA SER A 51 8.71 -0.18 -3.41
C SER A 51 9.11 0.70 -2.22
N VAL A 52 8.38 0.60 -1.11
CA VAL A 52 8.53 1.43 0.09
C VAL A 52 9.00 0.55 1.25
N ALA A 53 10.25 0.76 1.66
CA ALA A 53 10.84 0.01 2.75
C ALA A 53 10.36 0.54 4.11
N VAL A 54 9.32 -0.07 4.65
CA VAL A 54 8.85 0.17 6.03
C VAL A 54 9.56 -0.79 6.97
N LYS A 55 10.20 -0.28 8.04
CA LYS A 55 10.93 -1.13 9.00
C LYS A 55 10.01 -1.86 9.95
N GLU A 56 9.00 -1.16 10.46
CA GLU A 56 8.06 -1.69 11.44
C GLU A 56 6.61 -1.57 10.95
N LEU A 57 6.16 -2.54 10.14
CA LEU A 57 4.82 -2.56 9.57
C LEU A 57 3.71 -2.49 10.65
N ASP A 58 3.89 -3.14 11.80
CA ASP A 58 2.93 -3.13 12.92
C ASP A 58 2.67 -1.73 13.51
N ASN A 59 3.59 -0.79 13.30
CA ASN A 59 3.43 0.59 13.74
C ASN A 59 2.56 1.42 12.78
N PHE A 60 2.06 0.83 11.71
CA PHE A 60 1.27 1.49 10.68
C PHE A 60 -0.05 0.74 10.43
N THR A 61 -1.05 1.50 10.02
CA THR A 61 -2.29 1.01 9.45
C THR A 61 -2.29 1.38 7.98
N PHE A 62 -2.57 0.41 7.11
CA PHE A 62 -2.62 0.57 5.67
C PHE A 62 -4.05 0.42 5.18
N GLU A 63 -4.57 1.43 4.50
CA GLU A 63 -5.89 1.38 3.86
C GLU A 63 -5.74 1.58 2.36
N VAL A 64 -6.29 0.67 1.56
CA VAL A 64 -6.32 0.81 0.10
C VAL A 64 -7.66 1.39 -0.33
N LYS A 65 -7.62 2.45 -1.14
CA LYS A 65 -8.81 3.11 -1.69
C LYS A 65 -8.76 3.18 -3.19
N ASP A 66 -9.90 3.03 -3.85
CA ASP A 66 -10.00 3.28 -5.29
C ASP A 66 -9.97 4.79 -5.63
N ASP A 67 -9.94 5.14 -6.91
CA ASP A 67 -9.97 6.54 -7.40
C ASP A 67 -11.19 7.34 -6.89
N ASN A 68 -12.32 6.67 -6.61
CA ASN A 68 -13.50 7.28 -6.03
C ASN A 68 -13.43 7.43 -4.50
N GLY A 69 -12.33 7.00 -3.86
CA GLY A 69 -12.13 7.05 -2.41
C GLY A 69 -12.83 5.93 -1.63
N THR A 70 -13.33 4.89 -2.29
CA THR A 70 -13.93 3.73 -1.63
C THR A 70 -12.83 2.85 -1.07
N THR A 71 -12.88 2.55 0.22
CA THR A 71 -11.97 1.57 0.83
C THR A 71 -12.25 0.19 0.25
N LEU A 72 -11.20 -0.41 -0.31
CA LEU A 72 -11.21 -1.78 -0.81
C LEU A 72 -10.88 -2.72 0.35
N SER A 73 -11.70 -3.74 0.55
CA SER A 73 -11.44 -4.76 1.56
C SER A 73 -10.31 -5.68 1.11
N LEU A 74 -9.40 -5.98 2.04
CA LEU A 74 -8.42 -7.04 1.86
C LEU A 74 -9.13 -8.39 1.92
N ASN A 75 -8.64 -9.33 1.12
CA ASN A 75 -9.17 -10.68 1.08
C ASN A 75 -8.36 -11.57 2.03
N ASP A 76 -8.95 -12.00 3.15
CA ASP A 76 -8.30 -12.89 4.13
C ASP A 76 -7.89 -14.25 3.52
N ASP A 77 -8.54 -14.69 2.44
CA ASP A 77 -8.22 -15.92 1.68
C ASP A 77 -7.19 -15.65 0.57
N TYR A 78 -6.54 -14.48 0.53
CA TYR A 78 -5.48 -14.16 -0.43
C TYR A 78 -4.21 -14.96 -0.15
N GLU A 79 -4.22 -16.22 -0.55
CA GLU A 79 -3.06 -17.08 -0.62
C GLU A 79 -2.41 -16.93 -1.99
N SER A 80 -1.66 -15.85 -2.22
CA SER A 80 -0.93 -15.72 -3.47
C SER A 80 0.44 -15.09 -3.29
N TYR A 81 1.43 -15.77 -3.86
CA TYR A 81 2.78 -15.31 -4.15
C TYR A 81 2.80 -13.80 -4.42
N SER A 82 3.69 -13.08 -3.74
CA SER A 82 3.73 -11.61 -3.79
C SER A 82 3.70 -11.13 -5.24
N LYS A 83 2.64 -10.38 -5.59
CA LYS A 83 2.40 -9.89 -6.96
C LYS A 83 3.05 -8.51 -7.16
N SER A 84 4.23 -8.33 -6.61
CA SER A 84 4.93 -7.04 -6.55
C SER A 84 5.34 -6.50 -7.93
N ASP A 85 5.46 -7.36 -8.95
CA ASP A 85 5.76 -6.99 -10.35
C ASP A 85 4.52 -6.58 -11.18
N PHE A 86 3.32 -6.63 -10.60
CA PHE A 86 2.07 -6.30 -11.31
C PHE A 86 1.69 -4.82 -11.24
N GLY A 87 2.59 -3.97 -10.76
CA GLY A 87 2.37 -2.53 -10.68
C GLY A 87 3.60 -1.77 -10.25
N TYR A 88 3.42 -0.48 -9.97
CA TYR A 88 4.43 0.39 -9.40
C TYR A 88 3.80 1.48 -8.53
N VAL A 89 4.58 2.01 -7.59
CA VAL A 89 4.20 3.17 -6.79
C VAL A 89 4.55 4.45 -7.55
N ASP A 90 3.56 5.29 -7.79
CA ASP A 90 3.74 6.67 -8.24
C ASP A 90 4.19 7.51 -7.04
N LEU A 91 5.37 8.15 -7.15
CA LEU A 91 5.81 9.16 -6.21
C LEU A 91 4.91 10.40 -6.38
N VAL A 92 4.00 10.61 -5.44
CA VAL A 92 3.18 11.82 -5.40
C VAL A 92 4.01 12.88 -4.66
N GLU A 93 4.55 13.85 -5.41
CA GLU A 93 5.35 14.99 -4.89
C GLU A 93 4.55 15.90 -3.95
#